data_AF-A0A1G6MRJ7-F1
#
_entry.id   AF-A0A1G6MRJ7-F1
#
_cell.length_a   1.000
_cell.length_b   1.000
_cell.length_c   1.000
_cell.angle_alpha   90.00
_cell.angle_beta   90.00
_cell.angle_gamma   90.00
#
_symmetry.space_group_name_H-M   'P 1'
#
loop_
_entity.id
_entity.type
_entity.pdbx_description
1 polymer ?
#
loop_
_entity_poly.entity_id
_entity_poly.type
_entity_poly.pdbx_seq_one_letter_code
_entity_poly.pdbx_strand_id
1 'polypeptide(L)'
;MYGVPTKRLNEQVKRNSDRFPVDFMFQLDEEEWRNLKSQNATSSWGGRRTPPYVFTEQGVSMLFSVLNSPQAIQINISIIRVFVKIREWGLNYGELALKIKELEKNSSDHQEHIAHIYQMIEELLRPNLEKRT
;
A
#
# COMPACT_ATOMS: atom_id res chain seq x y z
N MET A 1 -4.83 21.68 0.02
CA MET A 1 -3.57 21.04 -0.38
C MET A 1 -2.77 22.02 -1.25
N TYR A 2 -2.95 22.11 -2.55
CA TYR A 2 -2.08 22.86 -3.48
C TYR A 2 -2.12 24.42 -3.44
N GLY A 3 -2.83 25.03 -2.50
CA GLY A 3 -3.01 26.49 -2.49
C GLY A 3 -3.80 27.06 -3.69
N VAL A 4 -4.35 26.20 -4.54
CA VAL A 4 -5.17 26.58 -5.70
C VAL A 4 -6.62 26.12 -5.51
N PRO A 5 -7.62 26.90 -5.95
CA PRO A 5 -9.00 26.45 -5.95
C PRO A 5 -9.18 25.20 -6.83
N THR A 6 -10.01 24.24 -6.37
CA THR A 6 -10.32 23.00 -7.11
C THR A 6 -10.82 23.27 -8.53
N LYS A 7 -11.57 24.38 -8.74
CA LYS A 7 -12.00 24.82 -10.07
C LYS A 7 -10.82 25.09 -11.00
N ARG A 8 -9.79 25.79 -10.51
CA ARG A 8 -8.58 26.12 -11.29
C ARG A 8 -7.75 24.88 -11.59
N LEU A 9 -7.64 23.95 -10.64
CA LEU A 9 -7.00 22.65 -10.87
C LEU A 9 -7.66 21.90 -12.02
N ASN A 10 -8.99 21.72 -11.96
CA ASN A 10 -9.74 21.02 -13.00
C ASN A 10 -9.65 21.73 -14.35
N GLU A 11 -9.66 23.07 -14.36
CA GLU A 11 -9.50 23.88 -15.58
C GLU A 11 -8.12 23.67 -16.22
N GLN A 12 -7.06 23.66 -15.41
CA GLN A 12 -5.69 23.43 -15.87
C GLN A 12 -5.51 22.02 -16.45
N VAL A 13 -6.08 21.01 -15.81
CA VAL A 13 -6.09 19.63 -16.30
C VAL A 13 -6.82 19.53 -17.64
N LYS A 14 -8.02 20.10 -17.75
CA LYS A 14 -8.80 20.09 -19.00
C LYS A 14 -8.12 20.83 -20.15
N ARG A 15 -7.43 21.94 -19.87
CA ARG A 15 -6.67 22.69 -20.88
C ARG A 15 -5.44 21.95 -21.39
N ASN A 16 -4.92 21.02 -20.59
CA ASN A 16 -3.71 20.27 -20.89
C ASN A 16 -4.02 18.77 -20.99
N SER A 17 -5.19 18.39 -21.53
CA SER A 17 -5.64 17.00 -21.58
C SER A 17 -4.64 16.07 -22.25
N ASP A 18 -3.88 16.56 -23.23
CA ASP A 18 -2.83 15.78 -23.94
C ASP A 18 -1.70 15.31 -23.01
N ARG A 19 -1.56 15.95 -21.84
CA ARG A 19 -0.60 15.59 -20.79
C ARG A 19 -1.15 14.56 -19.80
N PHE A 20 -2.43 14.23 -19.87
CA PHE A 20 -3.12 13.33 -18.96
C PHE A 20 -3.80 12.20 -19.75
N PRO A 21 -3.02 11.22 -20.23
CA PRO A 21 -3.60 10.01 -20.81
C PRO A 21 -4.38 9.21 -19.75
N VAL A 22 -5.18 8.23 -20.20
CA VAL A 22 -6.14 7.49 -19.36
C VAL A 22 -5.49 6.74 -18.20
N ASP A 23 -4.23 6.34 -18.34
CA ASP A 23 -3.41 5.68 -17.33
C ASP A 23 -2.83 6.66 -16.29
N PHE A 24 -2.86 7.96 -16.58
CA PHE A 24 -2.39 9.00 -15.66
C PHE A 24 -3.53 9.58 -14.83
N MET A 25 -4.72 9.62 -15.42
CA MET A 25 -5.89 10.20 -14.80
C MET A 25 -7.16 9.59 -15.38
N PHE A 26 -8.12 9.36 -14.50
CA PHE A 26 -9.49 9.02 -14.89
C PHE A 26 -10.48 9.81 -14.03
N GLN A 27 -11.72 9.91 -14.51
CA GLN A 27 -12.81 10.48 -13.74
C GLN A 27 -13.63 9.34 -13.15
N LEU A 28 -13.98 9.42 -11.87
CA LEU A 28 -14.88 8.44 -11.26
C LEU A 28 -16.23 8.43 -11.97
N ASP A 29 -16.85 7.27 -12.03
CA ASP A 29 -18.25 7.20 -12.44
C ASP A 29 -19.19 7.73 -11.35
N GLU A 30 -20.48 7.88 -11.68
CA GLU A 30 -21.45 8.39 -10.72
C GLU A 30 -21.74 7.41 -9.57
N GLU A 31 -21.58 6.11 -9.81
CA GLU A 31 -21.85 5.05 -8.84
C GLU A 31 -20.71 4.93 -7.80
N GLU A 32 -19.46 4.85 -8.27
CA GLU A 32 -18.23 4.97 -7.49
C GLU A 32 -18.25 6.23 -6.64
N TRP A 33 -18.62 7.37 -7.25
CA TRP A 33 -18.71 8.62 -6.51
C TRP A 33 -19.83 8.63 -5.47
N ARG A 34 -20.97 8.00 -5.76
CA ARG A 34 -22.07 7.86 -4.80
C ARG A 34 -21.67 7.00 -3.61
N ASN A 35 -20.89 5.95 -3.81
CA ASN A 35 -20.38 5.09 -2.75
C ASN A 35 -19.34 5.81 -1.86
N LEU A 36 -18.57 6.74 -2.42
CA LEU A 36 -17.60 7.56 -1.68
C LEU A 36 -18.23 8.78 -0.96
N LYS A 37 -19.44 9.18 -1.34
CA LYS A 37 -20.16 10.28 -0.67
C LYS A 37 -20.71 9.81 0.66
N SER A 38 -20.41 10.55 1.73
CA SER A 38 -21.06 10.34 3.02
C SER A 38 -22.57 10.52 2.86
N GLN A 39 -23.31 9.46 3.19
CA GLN A 39 -24.76 9.39 3.09
C GLN A 39 -25.46 10.53 3.85
N ASN A 40 -24.87 10.97 4.97
CA ASN A 40 -25.54 11.87 5.92
C ASN A 40 -24.85 13.24 6.08
N ALA A 41 -23.61 13.41 5.62
CA ALA A 41 -22.83 14.64 5.85
C ALA A 41 -22.73 15.56 4.63
N THR A 42 -23.21 15.13 3.46
CA THR A 42 -23.04 15.88 2.20
C THR A 42 -24.32 16.60 1.81
N SER A 43 -24.27 17.92 1.67
CA SER A 43 -25.42 18.74 1.22
C SER A 43 -25.97 18.27 -0.14
N SER A 44 -27.28 18.06 -0.22
CA SER A 44 -28.00 17.72 -1.45
C SER A 44 -28.14 18.91 -2.42
N TRP A 45 -28.10 20.14 -1.91
CA TRP A 45 -28.33 21.38 -2.68
C TRP A 45 -27.06 22.15 -3.06
N GLY A 46 -25.87 21.69 -2.62
CA GLY A 46 -24.60 22.41 -2.81
C GLY A 46 -23.35 21.56 -3.06
N GLY A 47 -23.53 20.26 -3.36
CA GLY A 47 -22.41 19.33 -3.58
C GLY A 47 -21.68 19.49 -4.91
N ARG A 48 -20.55 18.77 -5.05
CA ARG A 48 -19.80 18.68 -6.32
C ARG A 48 -20.69 18.08 -7.41
N ARG A 49 -21.03 18.88 -8.43
CA ARG A 49 -21.91 18.50 -9.56
C ARG A 49 -21.24 17.60 -10.62
N THR A 50 -19.93 17.39 -10.50
CA THR A 50 -19.15 16.56 -11.41
C THR A 50 -18.31 15.59 -10.60
N PRO A 51 -18.22 14.30 -10.98
CA PRO A 51 -17.35 13.36 -10.29
C PRO A 51 -15.90 13.88 -10.25
N PRO A 52 -15.14 13.58 -9.19
CA PRO A 52 -13.76 13.99 -9.09
C PRO A 52 -12.85 13.25 -10.10
N TYR A 53 -11.77 13.92 -10.50
CA TYR A 53 -10.66 13.26 -11.18
C TYR A 53 -9.78 12.56 -10.13
N VAL A 54 -9.35 11.35 -10.48
CA VAL A 54 -8.38 10.56 -9.75
C VAL A 54 -7.09 10.55 -10.55
N PHE A 55 -5.96 10.72 -9.86
CA PHE A 55 -4.64 10.80 -10.47
C PHE A 55 -3.79 9.65 -9.96
N THR A 56 -3.08 8.99 -10.88
CA THR A 56 -2.05 8.01 -10.54
C THR A 56 -0.76 8.72 -10.14
N GLU A 57 0.28 7.98 -9.76
CA GLU A 57 1.59 8.55 -9.44
C GLU A 57 2.11 9.43 -10.60
N GLN A 58 2.02 8.90 -11.83
CA GLN A 58 2.42 9.58 -13.04
C GLN A 58 1.51 10.79 -13.31
N GLY A 59 0.21 10.68 -13.06
CA GLY A 59 -0.73 11.81 -13.14
C GLY A 59 -0.40 12.93 -12.16
N VAL A 60 -0.06 12.59 -10.91
CA VAL A 60 0.38 13.58 -9.92
C VAL A 60 1.70 14.21 -10.35
N SER A 61 2.62 13.43 -10.93
CA SER A 61 3.84 13.95 -11.55
C SER A 61 3.54 14.95 -12.67
N MET A 62 2.53 14.69 -13.51
CA MET A 62 2.13 15.63 -14.55
C MET A 62 1.48 16.89 -13.99
N LEU A 63 0.81 16.83 -12.83
CA LEU A 63 0.29 18.04 -12.16
C LEU A 63 1.39 19.05 -11.82
N PHE A 64 2.64 18.64 -11.60
CA PHE A 64 3.76 19.58 -11.40
C PHE A 64 3.97 20.49 -12.62
N SER A 65 3.77 19.97 -13.83
CA SER A 65 3.99 20.73 -15.06
C SER A 65 2.93 21.80 -15.31
N VAL A 66 1.76 21.66 -14.67
CA VAL A 66 0.59 22.53 -14.90
C VAL A 66 0.28 23.42 -13.70
N LEU A 67 0.70 23.04 -12.49
CA LEU A 67 0.53 23.82 -11.27
C LEU A 67 1.84 24.53 -10.89
N ASN A 68 1.90 25.83 -11.13
CA ASN A 68 3.09 26.65 -10.90
C ASN A 68 3.07 27.46 -9.58
N SER A 69 2.28 27.08 -8.58
CA SER A 69 2.30 27.78 -7.28
C SER A 69 3.44 27.24 -6.38
N PRO A 70 4.12 28.09 -5.59
CA PRO A 70 5.16 27.63 -4.66
C PRO A 70 4.67 26.53 -3.70
N GLN A 71 3.42 26.66 -3.22
CA GLN A 71 2.79 25.67 -2.37
C GLN A 71 2.51 24.35 -3.11
N ALA A 72 2.10 24.41 -4.38
CA ALA A 72 1.85 23.20 -5.17
C ALA A 72 3.13 22.41 -5.41
N ILE A 73 4.24 23.10 -5.71
CA ILE A 73 5.56 22.49 -5.91
C ILE A 73 5.99 21.70 -4.66
N GLN A 74 5.93 22.30 -3.48
CA GLN A 74 6.35 21.66 -2.23
C GLN A 74 5.53 20.42 -1.87
N ILE A 75 4.21 20.50 -2.07
CA ILE A 75 3.31 19.37 -1.80
C ILE A 75 3.55 18.25 -2.77
N ASN A 76 3.68 18.58 -4.04
CA ASN A 76 3.95 17.57 -5.07
C ASN A 76 5.27 16.83 -4.79
N ILE A 77 6.35 17.54 -4.39
CA ILE A 77 7.61 16.91 -3.95
C ILE A 77 7.36 15.94 -2.78
N SER A 78 6.57 16.37 -1.80
CA SER A 78 6.26 15.56 -0.61
C SER A 78 5.48 14.29 -1.00
N ILE A 79 4.52 14.41 -1.91
CA ILE A 79 3.73 13.28 -2.40
C ILE A 79 4.63 12.25 -3.11
N ILE A 80 5.48 12.68 -4.06
CA ILE A 80 6.41 11.76 -4.74
C ILE A 80 7.32 11.05 -3.73
N ARG A 81 7.89 11.78 -2.76
CA ARG A 81 8.75 11.17 -1.72
C ARG A 81 8.04 10.09 -0.93
N VAL A 82 6.77 10.31 -0.59
CA VAL A 82 5.95 9.32 0.13
C VAL A 82 5.70 8.10 -0.76
N PHE A 83 5.35 8.29 -2.03
CA PHE A 83 5.13 7.18 -2.96
C PHE A 83 6.39 6.34 -3.20
N VAL A 84 7.55 6.97 -3.39
CA VAL A 84 8.83 6.26 -3.52
C VAL A 84 9.10 5.39 -2.29
N LYS A 85 8.90 5.93 -1.08
CA LYS A 85 9.06 5.16 0.17
C LYS A 85 8.08 3.98 0.27
N ILE A 86 6.82 4.19 -0.09
CA ILE A 86 5.81 3.12 -0.11
C ILE A 86 6.22 2.03 -1.09
N ARG A 87 6.75 2.39 -2.26
CA ARG A 87 7.25 1.44 -3.26
C ARG A 87 8.48 0.69 -2.76
N GLU A 88 9.42 1.36 -2.11
CA GLU A 88 10.58 0.74 -1.46
C GLU A 88 10.13 -0.30 -0.43
N TRP A 89 9.15 0.04 0.42
CA TRP A 89 8.56 -0.92 1.36
C TRP A 89 7.84 -2.07 0.65
N GLY A 90 7.11 -1.77 -0.42
CA GLY A 90 6.43 -2.72 -1.29
C GLY A 90 7.38 -3.77 -1.90
N LEU A 91 8.52 -3.33 -2.40
CA LEU A 91 9.53 -4.21 -2.99
C LEU A 91 10.26 -5.04 -1.93
N ASN A 92 10.40 -4.53 -0.70
CA ASN A 92 10.99 -5.26 0.42
C ASN A 92 10.08 -6.36 1.01
N TYR A 93 8.81 -6.48 0.59
CA TYR A 93 7.97 -7.62 0.98
C TYR A 93 8.52 -8.95 0.49
N GLY A 94 9.20 -8.98 -0.66
CA GLY A 94 9.81 -10.22 -1.17
C GLY A 94 10.90 -10.73 -0.22
N GLU A 95 11.77 -9.84 0.24
CA GLU A 95 12.82 -10.17 1.21
C GLU A 95 12.22 -10.55 2.57
N LEU A 96 11.18 -9.85 3.02
CA LEU A 96 10.48 -10.17 4.26
C LEU A 96 9.80 -11.54 4.20
N ALA A 97 9.13 -11.87 3.09
CA ALA A 97 8.48 -13.16 2.89
C ALA A 97 9.51 -14.30 2.86
N LEU A 98 10.67 -14.08 2.25
CA LEU A 98 11.78 -15.04 2.27
C LEU A 98 12.32 -15.26 3.70
N LYS A 99 12.52 -14.19 4.47
CA LYS A 99 12.94 -14.29 5.88
C LYS A 99 11.91 -15.01 6.76
N ILE A 100 10.61 -14.77 6.56
CA ILE A 100 9.55 -15.50 7.27
C ILE A 100 9.61 -16.99 6.95
N LYS A 101 9.75 -17.35 5.67
CA LYS A 101 9.85 -18.74 5.24
C LYS A 101 11.10 -19.45 5.81
N GLU A 102 12.21 -18.73 5.92
CA GLU A 102 13.43 -19.23 6.55
C GLU A 102 13.25 -19.44 8.07
N LEU A 103 12.59 -18.50 8.76
CA LEU A 103 12.26 -18.64 10.17
C LEU A 103 11.33 -19.81 10.45
N GLU A 104 10.30 -20.02 9.62
CA GLU A 104 9.39 -21.16 9.72
C GLU A 104 10.14 -22.50 9.58
N LYS A 105 11.06 -22.59 8.61
CA LYS A 105 11.89 -23.79 8.41
C LYS A 105 12.76 -24.07 9.64
N ASN A 106 13.47 -23.06 10.14
CA ASN A 106 14.33 -23.22 11.31
C ASN A 106 13.51 -23.65 12.53
N SER A 107 12.32 -23.10 12.74
CA SER A 107 11.45 -23.51 13.85
C SER A 107 11.00 -24.97 13.72
N SER A 108 10.74 -25.46 12.51
CA SER A 108 10.40 -26.87 12.26
C SER A 108 11.56 -27.80 12.62
N ASP A 109 12.78 -27.48 12.21
CA ASP A 109 13.98 -28.26 12.53
C ASP A 109 14.22 -28.32 14.06
N HIS A 110 13.99 -27.22 14.77
CA HIS A 110 14.07 -27.20 16.24
C HIS A 110 13.01 -28.10 16.86
N GLN A 111 11.79 -28.13 16.31
CA GLN A 111 10.71 -29.00 16.76
C GLN A 111 11.10 -30.49 16.63
N GLU A 112 11.73 -30.87 15.51
CA GLU A 112 12.23 -32.24 15.29
C GLU A 112 13.36 -32.59 16.26
N HIS A 113 14.33 -31.70 16.47
CA HIS A 113 15.41 -31.93 17.42
C HIS A 113 14.89 -32.11 18.85
N ILE A 114 13.90 -31.31 19.26
CA ILE A 114 13.25 -31.44 20.56
C ILE A 114 12.55 -32.81 20.67
N ALA A 115 11.83 -33.24 19.63
CA ALA A 115 11.19 -34.56 19.61
C ALA A 115 12.20 -35.72 19.74
N HIS A 116 13.34 -35.63 19.06
CA HIS A 116 14.42 -36.61 19.18
C HIS A 116 15.05 -36.64 20.58
N ILE A 117 15.24 -35.48 21.21
CA ILE A 117 15.73 -35.41 22.60
C ILE A 117 14.73 -36.08 23.55
N TYR A 118 13.43 -35.84 23.38
CA TYR A 118 12.39 -36.51 24.17
C TYR A 118 12.44 -38.03 24.01
N GLN A 119 12.56 -38.54 22.78
CA GLN A 119 12.70 -39.99 22.53
C GLN A 119 13.94 -40.58 23.20
N MET A 120 15.08 -39.90 23.10
CA MET A 120 16.34 -40.36 23.70
C MET A 120 16.24 -40.40 25.24
N ILE A 121 15.63 -39.38 25.84
CA ILE A 121 15.37 -39.34 27.29
C ILE A 121 14.43 -40.47 27.69
N GLU A 122 13.37 -40.73 26.92
CA GLU A 122 12.43 -41.81 27.17
C GLU A 122 13.09 -43.19 27.09
N GLU A 123 13.97 -43.42 26.11
CA GLU A 123 14.79 -44.64 26.02
C GLU A 123 15.74 -44.82 27.20
N LEU A 124 16.37 -43.74 27.68
CA LEU A 124 17.27 -43.78 28.85
C LEU A 124 16.51 -43.98 30.17
N LEU A 125 15.26 -43.53 30.24
CA LEU A 125 14.38 -43.72 31.39
C LEU A 125 13.65 -45.07 31.38
N ARG A 126 13.70 -45.83 30.27
CA ARG A 126 13.21 -47.21 30.27
C ARG A 126 14.06 -48.02 31.26
N PRO A 127 13.44 -48.64 32.28
CA PRO A 127 14.18 -49.44 33.23
C PRO A 127 14.90 -50.56 32.47
N ASN A 128 16.20 -50.70 32.75
CA ASN A 128 17.08 -51.72 32.18
C ASN A 128 16.59 -53.11 32.66
N LEU A 129 15.61 -53.68 31.95
CA LEU A 129 15.03 -54.99 32.26
C LEU A 129 15.79 -56.15 31.60
N GLU A 130 16.95 -55.90 30.99
CA GLU A 130 17.77 -56.98 30.46
C GLU A 130 19.01 -57.23 31.33
N LYS A 131 19.04 -58.44 31.88
CA LYS A 131 20.17 -59.17 32.50
C LYS A 131 20.37 -58.99 34.00
N ARG A 132 19.42 -59.56 34.74
CA ARG A 132 19.73 -60.35 35.95
C ARG A 132 19.05 -61.72 35.84
N THR A 133 19.68 -62.62 35.10
CA THR A 133 19.43 -64.08 35.17
C THR A 133 20.72 -64.78 34.79
#